data_AF-A0A6L2PVB3-F1
#
_entry.id   AF-A0A6L2PVB3-F1
#
_cell.length_a   1.000
_cell.length_b   1.000
_cell.length_c   1.000
_cell.angle_alpha   90.00
_cell.angle_beta   90.00
_cell.angle_gamma   90.00
#
_symmetry.space_group_name_H-M   'P 1'
#
loop_
_entity.id
_entity.type
_entity.pdbx_description
1 polymer ?
#
loop_
_entity_poly.entity_id
_entity_poly.type
_entity_poly.pdbx_seq_one_letter_code
_entity_poly.pdbx_strand_id
1 'polypeptide(L)'
;MKEVGDLAGQHEVIAENLQSNVIREVSIFVKDFKEERKKHLQEGARMMANLNAQMGLLDRARKNYEKAFKEAERALDNFQRADADFNLSRAEVEKQRMNMTIKSQQCEETKNEYANQLQKTNDLQSQHYRTMMPDMFHQLQELDEKRIKNIKNFMVQSVDIERNVFPIISKCLDGIVRAAEQIDEKEDTLMVIERYKSGFQPPDDIPFEDLSAIKSGEVQHPVNTVAITSMRPEAMTVKGTMSAGKIKKRVGLFGIFSSNKVEIECCLQNNFSSYGDNKEDYSDLPPNQRKKKLQLRVEDITAKIQQETAARDGLMKMKGVYEQNPALGDPMSIEGQLNESGHKLDKLRQELQKYQGYLEEAIEGVNNKSGQQSGVVLSVNISSPTFRNSGGSGGEEDSLSRSASDSSVSNPAVNHKQSAPGTPLPSHGSSNSPESGLGTSHTSLPDSDPEHADTDAQGQPSSDYCDGEVLPPLGICKALYPFEATSEGSIPMHDGEELHIIELDQGDGWTRVRRQIDMEEGFVPTSYIE
;
A
#
# COMPACT_ATOMS: atom_id res chain seq x y z
N MET A 1 32.09 -21.65 5.48
CA MET A 1 30.69 -22.10 5.31
C MET A 1 29.94 -22.27 6.63
N LYS A 2 30.39 -23.11 7.58
CA LYS A 2 29.65 -23.35 8.84
C LYS A 2 29.27 -22.06 9.58
N GLU A 3 30.25 -21.22 9.92
CA GLU A 3 30.02 -19.95 10.64
C GLU A 3 29.06 -18.99 9.90
N VAL A 4 28.96 -19.08 8.57
CA VAL A 4 28.02 -18.28 7.76
C VAL A 4 26.58 -18.81 7.89
N GLY A 5 26.41 -20.12 8.04
CA GLY A 5 25.12 -20.72 8.37
C GLY A 5 24.68 -20.38 9.79
N ASP A 6 25.62 -20.43 10.75
CA ASP A 6 25.35 -20.05 12.14
C ASP A 6 24.97 -18.55 12.23
N LEU A 7 25.63 -17.64 11.48
CA LEU A 7 25.24 -16.23 11.34
C LEU A 7 23.82 -16.05 10.76
N ALA A 8 23.46 -16.80 9.72
CA ALA A 8 22.12 -16.73 9.14
C ALA A 8 21.03 -17.15 10.14
N GLY A 9 21.28 -18.21 10.92
CA GLY A 9 20.39 -18.64 12.00
C GLY A 9 20.21 -17.57 13.10
N GLN A 10 21.26 -16.78 13.40
CA GLN A 10 21.12 -15.68 14.36
C GLN A 10 20.24 -14.53 13.84
N HIS A 11 20.28 -14.23 12.54
CA HIS A 11 19.35 -13.27 11.94
C HIS A 11 17.91 -13.80 11.86
N GLU A 12 17.72 -15.10 11.64
CA GLU A 12 16.41 -15.77 11.73
C GLU A 12 15.85 -15.66 13.16
N VAL A 13 16.66 -15.91 14.19
CA VAL A 13 16.28 -15.73 15.60
C VAL A 13 15.86 -14.28 15.91
N ILE A 14 16.53 -13.26 15.38
CA ILE A 14 16.08 -11.86 15.51
C ILE A 14 14.69 -11.70 14.89
N ALA A 15 14.52 -12.13 13.63
CA ALA A 15 13.26 -11.96 12.89
C ALA A 15 12.08 -12.64 13.60
N GLU A 16 12.25 -13.89 14.06
CA GLU A 16 11.23 -14.61 14.83
C GLU A 16 10.87 -13.90 16.14
N ASN A 17 11.86 -13.38 16.88
CA ASN A 17 11.62 -12.68 18.14
C ASN A 17 10.94 -11.32 17.92
N LEU A 18 11.34 -10.54 16.92
CA LEU A 18 10.66 -9.29 16.56
C LEU A 18 9.21 -9.57 16.13
N GLN A 19 8.98 -10.58 15.31
CA GLN A 19 7.64 -10.96 14.85
C GLN A 19 6.73 -11.41 16.00
N SER A 20 7.23 -12.32 16.84
CA SER A 20 6.44 -12.99 17.89
C SER A 20 6.26 -12.15 19.16
N ASN A 21 7.25 -11.35 19.55
CA ASN A 21 7.27 -10.64 20.84
C ASN A 21 7.04 -9.12 20.71
N VAL A 22 7.30 -8.52 19.54
CA VAL A 22 7.05 -7.10 19.30
C VAL A 22 5.86 -6.89 18.37
N ILE A 23 5.92 -7.35 17.12
CA ILE A 23 4.89 -7.05 16.11
C ILE A 23 3.51 -7.61 16.51
N ARG A 24 3.46 -8.85 16.98
CA ARG A 24 2.21 -9.47 17.48
C ARG A 24 1.64 -8.73 18.70
N GLU A 25 2.47 -8.39 19.68
CA GLU A 25 2.03 -7.71 20.90
C GLU A 25 1.61 -6.26 20.64
N VAL A 26 2.32 -5.52 19.78
CA VAL A 26 1.91 -4.20 19.28
C VAL A 26 0.55 -4.29 18.58
N SER A 27 0.31 -5.32 17.76
CA SER A 27 -0.95 -5.49 17.03
C SER A 27 -2.13 -5.73 17.97
N ILE A 28 -1.95 -6.55 19.02
CA ILE A 28 -2.95 -6.77 20.08
C ILE A 28 -3.16 -5.46 20.84
N PHE A 29 -2.09 -4.81 21.30
CA PHE A 29 -2.16 -3.56 22.06
C PHE A 29 -2.90 -2.44 21.30
N VAL A 30 -2.64 -2.29 19.99
CA VAL A 30 -3.32 -1.28 19.15
C VAL A 30 -4.82 -1.58 19.01
N LYS A 31 -5.21 -2.85 18.91
CA LYS A 31 -6.61 -3.26 18.87
C LYS A 31 -7.32 -2.89 20.18
N ASP A 32 -6.76 -3.32 21.30
CA ASP A 32 -7.34 -3.12 22.63
C ASP A 32 -7.41 -1.63 22.98
N PHE A 33 -6.35 -0.86 22.69
CA PHE A 33 -6.32 0.60 22.85
C PHE A 33 -7.42 1.30 22.04
N LYS A 34 -7.66 0.89 20.79
CA LYS A 34 -8.73 1.46 19.95
C LYS A 34 -10.12 1.16 20.53
N GLU A 35 -10.33 -0.03 21.06
CA GLU A 35 -11.60 -0.43 21.69
C GLU A 35 -11.84 0.31 23.03
N GLU A 36 -10.82 0.37 23.89
CA GLU A 36 -10.85 1.09 25.17
C GLU A 36 -11.08 2.60 24.93
N ARG A 37 -10.34 3.23 24.00
CA ARG A 37 -10.54 4.63 23.60
C ARG A 37 -11.96 4.89 23.09
N LYS A 38 -12.50 4.00 22.24
CA LYS A 38 -13.87 4.12 21.73
C LYS A 38 -14.89 4.09 22.86
N LYS A 39 -14.73 3.20 23.84
CA LYS A 39 -15.59 3.09 25.02
C LYS A 39 -15.61 4.38 25.86
N HIS A 40 -14.45 4.95 26.19
CA HIS A 40 -14.38 6.20 26.96
C HIS A 40 -15.01 7.38 26.19
N LEU A 41 -14.74 7.51 24.90
CA LEU A 41 -15.36 8.57 24.08
C LEU A 41 -16.89 8.42 23.97
N GLN A 42 -17.40 7.18 23.89
CA GLN A 42 -18.84 6.91 23.89
C GLN A 42 -19.50 7.26 25.23
N GLU A 43 -18.87 6.95 26.37
CA GLU A 43 -19.42 7.35 27.67
C GLU A 43 -19.35 8.87 27.85
N GLY A 44 -18.27 9.54 27.43
CA GLY A 44 -18.17 11.00 27.39
C GLY A 44 -19.33 11.65 26.60
N ALA A 45 -19.59 11.17 25.39
CA ALA A 45 -20.70 11.63 24.56
C ALA A 45 -22.07 11.37 25.22
N ARG A 46 -22.26 10.21 25.84
CA ARG A 46 -23.48 9.84 26.58
C ARG A 46 -23.72 10.74 27.79
N MET A 47 -22.68 11.09 28.55
CA MET A 47 -22.80 12.02 29.68
C MET A 47 -23.15 13.44 29.22
N MET A 48 -22.57 13.91 28.12
CA MET A 48 -22.90 15.21 27.53
C MET A 48 -24.34 15.23 26.99
N ALA A 49 -24.78 14.15 26.32
CA ALA A 49 -26.16 14.01 25.86
C ALA A 49 -27.19 14.00 27.00
N ASN A 50 -26.85 13.38 28.15
CA ASN A 50 -27.70 13.39 29.34
C ASN A 50 -27.88 14.81 29.90
N LEU A 51 -26.78 15.57 30.07
CA LEU A 51 -26.85 16.96 30.52
C LEU A 51 -27.68 17.83 29.54
N ASN A 52 -27.42 17.72 28.23
CA ASN A 52 -28.19 18.43 27.20
C ASN A 52 -29.69 18.07 27.24
N ALA A 53 -30.03 16.81 27.50
CA ALA A 53 -31.41 16.38 27.66
C ALA A 53 -32.10 17.00 28.89
N GLN A 54 -31.41 17.11 30.04
CA GLN A 54 -31.95 17.81 31.22
C GLN A 54 -32.08 19.33 30.99
N MET A 55 -31.08 19.97 30.37
CA MET A 55 -31.18 21.38 29.96
C MET A 55 -32.41 21.62 29.07
N GLY A 56 -32.67 20.74 28.11
CA GLY A 56 -33.87 20.78 27.26
C GLY A 56 -35.18 20.48 27.98
N LEU A 57 -35.18 19.88 29.18
CA LEU A 57 -36.36 19.76 30.04
C LEU A 57 -36.57 21.04 30.87
N LEU A 58 -35.49 21.61 31.42
CA LEU A 58 -35.52 22.88 32.15
C LEU A 58 -36.08 24.02 31.27
N ASP A 59 -35.61 24.15 30.03
CA ASP A 59 -36.10 25.16 29.09
C ASP A 59 -37.60 24.99 28.76
N ARG A 60 -38.09 23.75 28.71
CA ARG A 60 -39.52 23.46 28.50
C ARG A 60 -40.34 23.82 29.73
N ALA A 61 -39.90 23.44 30.92
CA ALA A 61 -40.57 23.78 32.17
C ALA A 61 -40.63 25.31 32.38
N ARG A 62 -39.52 26.01 32.10
CA ARG A 62 -39.43 27.47 32.11
C ARG A 62 -40.44 28.12 31.17
N LYS A 63 -40.46 27.72 29.89
CA LYS A 63 -41.41 28.26 28.89
C LYS A 63 -42.87 27.99 29.25
N ASN A 64 -43.16 26.83 29.85
CA ASN A 64 -44.50 26.50 30.34
C ASN A 64 -44.93 27.41 31.49
N TYR A 65 -44.04 27.65 32.47
CA TYR A 65 -44.28 28.60 33.56
C TYR A 65 -44.46 30.04 33.04
N GLU A 66 -43.57 30.53 32.17
CA GLU A 66 -43.68 31.87 31.55
C GLU A 66 -45.01 32.06 30.79
N LYS A 67 -45.55 30.99 30.17
CA LYS A 67 -46.86 31.00 29.53
C LYS A 67 -48.00 31.01 30.56
N ALA A 68 -47.97 30.13 31.55
CA ALA A 68 -49.01 30.01 32.58
C ALA A 68 -49.13 31.29 33.41
N PHE A 69 -48.01 31.92 33.76
CA PHE A 69 -47.95 33.22 34.42
C PHE A 69 -48.69 34.30 33.63
N LYS A 70 -48.37 34.46 32.33
CA LYS A 70 -49.05 35.41 31.43
C LYS A 70 -50.54 35.09 31.23
N GLU A 71 -50.97 33.85 31.43
CA GLU A 71 -52.40 33.49 31.39
C GLU A 71 -53.10 33.80 32.72
N ALA A 72 -52.43 33.61 33.86
CA ALA A 72 -52.93 33.98 35.19
C ALA A 72 -53.07 35.51 35.35
N GLU A 73 -52.08 36.29 34.91
CA GLU A 73 -52.17 37.77 34.91
C GLU A 73 -53.36 38.26 34.08
N ARG A 74 -53.57 37.70 32.88
CA ARG A 74 -54.72 38.03 32.03
C ARG A 74 -56.05 37.61 32.64
N ALA A 75 -56.11 36.48 33.35
CA ALA A 75 -57.32 36.06 34.05
C ALA A 75 -57.63 36.96 35.26
N LEU A 76 -56.60 37.45 35.96
CA LEU A 76 -56.73 38.40 37.06
C LEU A 76 -57.25 39.77 36.59
N ASP A 77 -56.65 40.35 35.53
CA ASP A 77 -57.09 41.61 34.92
C ASP A 77 -58.54 41.51 34.40
N ASN A 78 -58.90 40.41 33.73
CA ASN A 78 -60.28 40.15 33.29
C ASN A 78 -61.26 40.05 34.46
N PHE A 79 -60.88 39.40 35.56
CA PHE A 79 -61.72 39.34 36.77
C PHE A 79 -61.88 40.72 37.42
N GLN A 80 -60.79 41.47 37.58
CA GLN A 80 -60.83 42.83 38.17
C GLN A 80 -61.72 43.79 37.36
N ARG A 81 -61.68 43.72 36.02
CA ARG A 81 -62.57 44.52 35.16
C ARG A 81 -64.03 44.08 35.28
N ALA A 82 -64.29 42.77 35.39
CA ALA A 82 -65.65 42.26 35.53
C ALA A 82 -66.26 42.60 36.90
N ASP A 83 -65.50 42.50 37.98
CA ASP A 83 -65.92 42.82 39.35
C ASP A 83 -66.19 44.34 39.54
N ALA A 84 -65.58 45.19 38.71
CA ALA A 84 -65.77 46.64 38.69
C ALA A 84 -66.87 47.16 37.74
N ASP A 85 -67.45 46.31 36.88
CA ASP A 85 -68.50 46.71 35.93
C ASP A 85 -69.91 46.44 36.48
N PHE A 86 -70.61 47.51 36.84
CA PHE A 86 -71.97 47.48 37.37
C PHE A 86 -73.03 46.94 36.38
N ASN A 87 -72.69 46.74 35.10
CA ASN A 87 -73.60 46.22 34.09
C ASN A 87 -73.54 44.68 33.95
N LEU A 88 -72.52 44.02 34.51
CA LEU A 88 -72.38 42.55 34.44
C LEU A 88 -73.23 41.85 35.50
N SER A 89 -73.73 40.65 35.15
CA SER A 89 -74.47 39.85 36.11
C SER A 89 -73.54 39.21 37.15
N ARG A 90 -74.05 39.00 38.37
CA ARG A 90 -73.31 38.31 39.45
C ARG A 90 -72.80 36.91 39.03
N ALA A 91 -73.51 36.24 38.11
CA ALA A 91 -73.09 34.94 37.58
C ALA A 91 -71.88 35.04 36.64
N GLU A 92 -71.77 36.12 35.87
CA GLU A 92 -70.63 36.36 34.96
C GLU A 92 -69.37 36.78 35.73
N VAL A 93 -69.53 37.63 36.76
CA VAL A 93 -68.42 37.98 37.68
C VAL A 93 -67.88 36.73 38.37
N GLU A 94 -68.76 35.86 38.89
CA GLU A 94 -68.35 34.63 39.56
C GLU A 94 -67.69 33.62 38.60
N LYS A 95 -68.14 33.56 37.34
CA LYS A 95 -67.46 32.79 36.28
C LYS A 95 -66.02 33.27 36.06
N GLN A 96 -65.77 34.59 36.08
CA GLN A 96 -64.40 35.12 35.96
C GLN A 96 -63.58 34.87 37.23
N ARG A 97 -64.18 34.93 38.43
CA ARG A 97 -63.52 34.54 39.70
C ARG A 97 -63.04 33.09 39.67
N MET A 98 -63.87 32.18 39.17
CA MET A 98 -63.51 30.76 39.01
C MET A 98 -62.38 30.57 38.00
N ASN A 99 -62.44 31.24 36.85
CA ASN A 99 -61.39 31.21 35.82
C ASN A 99 -60.04 31.73 36.35
N MET A 100 -60.03 32.88 37.04
CA MET A 100 -58.86 33.43 37.71
C MET A 100 -58.26 32.43 38.71
N THR A 101 -59.11 31.80 39.54
CA THR A 101 -58.66 30.80 40.53
C THR A 101 -57.98 29.60 39.86
N ILE A 102 -58.60 29.04 38.81
CA ILE A 102 -58.03 27.91 38.05
C ILE A 102 -56.68 28.30 37.41
N LYS A 103 -56.59 29.49 36.80
CA LYS A 103 -55.35 29.94 36.16
C LYS A 103 -54.23 30.27 37.15
N SER A 104 -54.58 30.81 38.32
CA SER A 104 -53.64 31.01 39.42
C SER A 104 -53.07 29.68 39.92
N GLN A 105 -53.92 28.67 40.11
CA GLN A 105 -53.48 27.32 40.51
C GLN A 105 -52.55 26.69 39.45
N GLN A 106 -52.94 26.73 38.16
CA GLN A 106 -52.13 26.21 37.06
C GLN A 106 -50.74 26.91 36.95
N CYS A 107 -50.68 28.20 37.30
CA CYS A 107 -49.43 28.95 37.38
C CYS A 107 -48.52 28.44 38.51
N GLU A 108 -49.04 28.23 39.72
CA GLU A 108 -48.23 27.69 40.84
C GLU A 108 -47.80 26.23 40.60
N GLU A 109 -48.63 25.40 39.96
CA GLU A 109 -48.25 24.04 39.55
C GLU A 109 -47.05 24.03 38.59
N THR A 110 -47.10 24.86 37.53
CA THR A 110 -46.00 24.96 36.54
C THR A 110 -44.75 25.64 37.09
N LYS A 111 -44.89 26.56 38.04
CA LYS A 111 -43.80 27.17 38.81
C LYS A 111 -43.05 26.16 39.66
N ASN A 112 -43.78 25.29 40.37
CA ASN A 112 -43.19 24.22 41.17
C ASN A 112 -42.44 23.22 40.29
N GLU A 113 -43.00 22.85 39.12
CA GLU A 113 -42.30 22.00 38.15
C GLU A 113 -41.02 22.67 37.61
N TYR A 114 -41.06 23.97 37.28
CA TYR A 114 -39.86 24.71 36.88
C TYR A 114 -38.79 24.72 37.99
N ALA A 115 -39.17 24.95 39.25
CA ALA A 115 -38.25 24.91 40.38
C ALA A 115 -37.62 23.52 40.57
N ASN A 116 -38.40 22.44 40.44
CA ASN A 116 -37.92 21.06 40.51
C ASN A 116 -36.91 20.74 39.40
N GLN A 117 -37.21 21.10 38.15
CA GLN A 117 -36.28 20.88 37.03
C GLN A 117 -35.02 21.74 37.14
N LEU A 118 -35.13 22.96 37.68
CA LEU A 118 -33.98 23.85 37.92
C LEU A 118 -33.01 23.24 38.93
N GLN A 119 -33.52 22.79 40.09
CA GLN A 119 -32.70 22.14 41.12
C GLN A 119 -31.99 20.90 40.54
N LYS A 120 -32.75 19.99 39.93
CA LYS A 120 -32.23 18.75 39.33
C LYS A 120 -31.17 19.01 38.25
N THR A 121 -31.37 20.05 37.43
CA THR A 121 -30.42 20.42 36.37
C THR A 121 -29.14 21.02 36.94
N ASN A 122 -29.23 21.88 37.97
CA ASN A 122 -28.08 22.45 38.67
C ASN A 122 -27.24 21.38 39.37
N ASP A 123 -27.90 20.39 39.99
CA ASP A 123 -27.22 19.26 40.65
C ASP A 123 -26.50 18.38 39.62
N LEU A 124 -27.16 18.01 38.52
CA LEU A 124 -26.51 17.24 37.45
C LEU A 124 -25.38 18.04 36.77
N GLN A 125 -25.56 19.33 36.51
CA GLN A 125 -24.52 20.18 35.92
C GLN A 125 -23.30 20.27 36.84
N SER A 126 -23.52 20.42 38.15
CA SER A 126 -22.45 20.43 39.14
C SER A 126 -21.71 19.10 39.18
N GLN A 127 -22.43 17.96 39.19
CA GLN A 127 -21.83 16.63 39.15
C GLN A 127 -21.06 16.37 37.85
N HIS A 128 -21.61 16.81 36.72
CA HIS A 128 -21.02 16.64 35.39
C HIS A 128 -19.64 17.32 35.31
N TYR A 129 -19.55 18.61 35.68
CA TYR A 129 -18.30 19.37 35.54
C TYR A 129 -17.32 19.20 36.71
N ARG A 130 -17.78 18.88 37.92
CA ARG A 130 -16.90 18.74 39.10
C ARG A 130 -16.39 17.32 39.35
N THR A 131 -16.99 16.31 38.71
CA THR A 131 -16.66 14.90 38.97
C THR A 131 -16.63 14.09 37.67
N MET A 132 -17.77 13.97 36.98
CA MET A 132 -17.90 13.00 35.88
C MET A 132 -16.97 13.28 34.69
N MET A 133 -16.83 14.55 34.28
CA MET A 133 -15.92 14.95 33.21
C MET A 133 -14.44 14.89 33.62
N PRO A 134 -14.02 15.40 34.80
CA PRO A 134 -12.69 15.15 35.34
C PRO A 134 -12.30 13.66 35.38
N ASP A 135 -13.16 12.79 35.90
CA ASP A 135 -12.90 11.34 35.97
C ASP A 135 -12.74 10.72 34.57
N MET A 136 -13.55 11.16 33.60
CA MET A 136 -13.45 10.71 32.20
C MET A 136 -12.18 11.19 31.51
N PHE A 137 -11.74 12.43 31.77
CA PHE A 137 -10.47 12.92 31.27
C PHE A 137 -9.28 12.22 31.94
N HIS A 138 -9.38 11.87 33.22
CA HIS A 138 -8.35 11.08 33.90
C HIS A 138 -8.21 9.69 33.28
N GLN A 139 -9.32 8.99 33.00
CA GLN A 139 -9.30 7.70 32.29
C GLN A 139 -8.68 7.81 30.89
N LEU A 140 -8.99 8.86 30.14
CA LEU A 140 -8.38 9.12 28.83
C LEU A 140 -6.88 9.43 28.94
N GLN A 141 -6.45 10.12 30.00
CA GLN A 141 -5.04 10.38 30.29
C GLN A 141 -4.30 9.10 30.66
N GLU A 142 -4.82 8.28 31.59
CA GLU A 142 -4.23 6.98 31.95
C GLU A 142 -4.08 6.06 30.73
N LEU A 143 -5.09 6.04 29.85
CA LEU A 143 -5.05 5.29 28.59
C LEU A 143 -3.94 5.78 27.66
N ASP A 144 -3.71 7.09 27.56
CA ASP A 144 -2.66 7.65 26.71
C ASP A 144 -1.26 7.47 27.31
N GLU A 145 -1.10 7.60 28.64
CA GLU A 145 0.12 7.28 29.37
C GLU A 145 0.48 5.79 29.21
N LYS A 146 -0.51 4.89 29.30
CA LYS A 146 -0.38 3.45 29.01
C LYS A 146 0.10 3.21 27.57
N ARG A 147 -0.39 3.96 26.57
CA ARG A 147 0.12 3.92 25.19
C ARG A 147 1.57 4.36 25.09
N ILE A 148 1.92 5.52 25.63
CA ILE A 148 3.29 6.07 25.58
C ILE A 148 4.27 5.11 26.25
N LYS A 149 3.92 4.57 27.43
CA LYS A 149 4.73 3.61 28.17
C LYS A 149 4.95 2.30 27.40
N ASN A 150 3.91 1.74 26.79
CA ASN A 150 4.05 0.49 26.03
C ASN A 150 4.84 0.69 24.73
N ILE A 151 4.64 1.78 23.98
CA ILE A 151 5.46 2.10 22.79
C ILE A 151 6.94 2.19 23.17
N LYS A 152 7.28 2.88 24.26
CA LYS A 152 8.65 2.93 24.80
C LYS A 152 9.19 1.53 25.11
N ASN A 153 8.41 0.69 25.78
CA ASN A 153 8.82 -0.67 26.12
C ASN A 153 9.08 -1.52 24.87
N PHE A 154 8.22 -1.46 23.87
CA PHE A 154 8.40 -2.17 22.60
C PHE A 154 9.66 -1.71 21.85
N MET A 155 9.95 -0.41 21.81
CA MET A 155 11.18 0.12 21.22
C MET A 155 12.44 -0.40 21.92
N VAL A 156 12.45 -0.43 23.26
CA VAL A 156 13.57 -0.99 24.04
C VAL A 156 13.69 -2.49 23.78
N GLN A 157 12.58 -3.24 23.79
CA GLN A 157 12.55 -4.67 23.54
C GLN A 157 13.10 -5.05 22.16
N SER A 158 12.79 -4.29 21.10
CA SER A 158 13.40 -4.50 19.78
C SER A 158 14.93 -4.37 19.82
N VAL A 159 15.46 -3.36 20.50
CA VAL A 159 16.90 -3.14 20.64
C VAL A 159 17.57 -4.25 21.47
N ASP A 160 16.89 -4.75 22.50
CA ASP A 160 17.42 -5.84 23.32
C ASP A 160 17.43 -7.18 22.55
N ILE A 161 16.43 -7.45 21.69
CA ILE A 161 16.41 -8.62 20.80
C ILE A 161 17.65 -8.62 19.87
N GLU A 162 17.94 -7.48 19.21
CA GLU A 162 19.12 -7.30 18.36
C GLU A 162 20.43 -7.52 19.15
N ARG A 163 20.56 -6.91 20.33
CA ARG A 163 21.76 -7.02 21.17
C ARG A 163 22.03 -8.44 21.65
N ASN A 164 20.99 -9.23 21.90
CA ASN A 164 21.13 -10.58 22.46
C ASN A 164 21.88 -11.54 21.54
N VAL A 165 21.90 -11.32 20.22
CA VAL A 165 22.64 -12.19 19.29
C VAL A 165 24.11 -11.79 19.09
N PHE A 166 24.51 -10.57 19.48
CA PHE A 166 25.87 -10.06 19.28
C PHE A 166 27.00 -11.00 19.78
N PRO A 167 26.89 -11.68 20.95
CA PRO A 167 27.94 -12.59 21.41
C PRO A 167 28.17 -13.79 20.46
N ILE A 168 27.10 -14.28 19.82
CA ILE A 168 27.19 -15.42 18.89
C ILE A 168 27.69 -14.93 17.53
N ILE A 169 27.20 -13.78 17.05
CA ILE A 169 27.72 -13.13 15.83
C ILE A 169 29.22 -12.88 15.95
N SER A 170 29.69 -12.30 17.05
CA SER A 170 31.12 -12.07 17.32
C SER A 170 31.91 -13.39 17.26
N LYS A 171 31.41 -14.44 17.91
CA LYS A 171 32.05 -15.77 17.91
C LYS A 171 32.15 -16.37 16.51
N CYS A 172 31.15 -16.18 15.65
CA CYS A 172 31.18 -16.66 14.27
C CYS A 172 32.17 -15.87 13.41
N LEU A 173 32.27 -14.55 13.61
CA LEU A 173 33.29 -13.71 12.96
C LEU A 173 34.71 -14.13 13.40
N ASP A 174 34.94 -14.34 14.70
CA ASP A 174 36.20 -14.86 15.24
C ASP A 174 36.53 -16.25 14.68
N GLY A 175 35.51 -17.09 14.46
CA GLY A 175 35.63 -18.41 13.83
C GLY A 175 36.07 -18.33 12.37
N ILE A 176 35.55 -17.38 11.60
CA ILE A 176 35.96 -17.13 10.21
C ILE A 176 37.41 -16.64 10.15
N VAL A 177 37.79 -15.69 11.01
CA VAL A 177 39.19 -15.20 11.10
C VAL A 177 40.14 -16.35 11.42
N ARG A 178 39.84 -17.14 12.46
CA ARG A 178 40.68 -18.28 12.85
C ARG A 178 40.79 -19.36 11.77
N ALA A 179 39.73 -19.56 10.97
CA ALA A 179 39.77 -20.50 9.84
C ALA A 179 40.66 -20.00 8.69
N ALA A 180 40.74 -18.67 8.49
CA ALA A 180 41.67 -18.07 7.52
C ALA A 180 43.12 -18.11 8.03
N GLU A 181 43.35 -17.88 9.33
CA GLU A 181 44.67 -17.98 9.99
C GLU A 181 45.26 -19.41 10.00
N GLN A 182 44.45 -20.44 9.71
CA GLN A 182 44.89 -21.83 9.62
C GLN A 182 45.38 -22.24 8.22
N ILE A 183 45.28 -21.35 7.22
CA ILE A 183 45.79 -21.62 5.87
C ILE A 183 47.30 -21.43 5.86
N ASP A 184 48.05 -22.48 5.53
CA ASP A 184 49.52 -22.49 5.41
C ASP A 184 49.90 -22.95 4.00
N GLU A 185 50.45 -22.03 3.19
CA GLU A 185 50.77 -22.32 1.80
C GLU A 185 51.89 -23.37 1.61
N LYS A 186 52.70 -23.64 2.65
CA LYS A 186 53.81 -24.59 2.60
C LYS A 186 53.35 -25.99 2.99
N GLU A 187 52.55 -26.14 4.04
CA GLU A 187 51.89 -27.41 4.36
C GLU A 187 51.01 -27.87 3.18
N ASP A 188 50.17 -26.99 2.65
CA ASP A 188 49.27 -27.33 1.53
C ASP A 188 50.03 -27.76 0.26
N THR A 189 51.12 -27.06 -0.10
CA THR A 189 51.93 -27.43 -1.27
C THR A 189 52.76 -28.69 -1.03
N LEU A 190 53.21 -28.96 0.20
CA LEU A 190 53.84 -30.23 0.56
C LEU A 190 52.85 -31.40 0.47
N MET A 191 51.59 -31.23 0.90
CA MET A 191 50.54 -32.24 0.71
C MET A 191 50.31 -32.56 -0.78
N VAL A 192 50.36 -31.58 -1.66
CA VAL A 192 50.30 -31.81 -3.12
C VAL A 192 51.51 -32.62 -3.59
N ILE A 193 52.74 -32.26 -3.20
CA ILE A 193 53.94 -33.01 -3.58
C ILE A 193 53.85 -34.47 -3.07
N GLU A 194 53.48 -34.68 -1.81
CA GLU A 194 53.32 -36.01 -1.22
C GLU A 194 52.25 -36.84 -1.93
N ARG A 195 51.17 -36.19 -2.37
CA ARG A 195 50.04 -36.84 -3.07
C ARG A 195 50.34 -37.22 -4.52
N TYR A 196 51.25 -36.50 -5.20
CA TYR A 196 51.53 -36.65 -6.62
C TYR A 196 52.98 -37.07 -6.96
N LYS A 197 53.87 -37.22 -5.97
CA LYS A 197 55.22 -37.75 -6.20
C LYS A 197 55.13 -39.11 -6.89
N SER A 198 55.81 -39.24 -8.01
CA SER A 198 55.70 -40.41 -8.88
C SER A 198 56.50 -41.63 -8.40
N GLY A 199 57.41 -41.42 -7.45
CA GLY A 199 58.41 -42.42 -7.05
C GLY A 199 59.52 -42.66 -8.09
N PHE A 200 59.43 -42.05 -9.28
CA PHE A 200 60.53 -42.07 -10.25
C PHE A 200 61.67 -41.23 -9.73
N GLN A 201 62.87 -41.83 -9.69
CA GLN A 201 64.10 -41.06 -9.54
C GLN A 201 64.38 -40.30 -10.85
N PRO A 202 65.06 -39.14 -10.78
CA PRO A 202 65.68 -38.55 -11.97
C PRO A 202 66.53 -39.59 -12.69
N PRO A 203 66.55 -39.62 -14.04
CA PRO A 203 67.45 -40.51 -14.77
C PRO A 203 68.90 -40.24 -14.38
N ASP A 204 69.68 -41.30 -14.17
CA ASP A 204 71.14 -41.20 -14.06
C ASP A 204 71.75 -40.64 -15.36
N ASP A 205 72.95 -40.06 -15.26
CA ASP A 205 73.71 -39.58 -16.41
C ASP A 205 73.88 -40.69 -17.45
N ILE A 206 73.60 -40.36 -18.72
CA ILE A 206 73.71 -41.31 -19.84
C ILE A 206 75.18 -41.75 -19.96
N PRO A 207 75.50 -43.04 -19.76
CA PRO A 207 76.89 -43.50 -19.74
C PRO A 207 77.51 -43.39 -21.14
N PHE A 208 78.81 -43.08 -21.19
CA PHE A 208 79.56 -43.07 -22.43
C PHE A 208 79.72 -44.50 -22.98
N GLU A 209 79.14 -44.75 -24.14
CA GLU A 209 79.21 -46.05 -24.82
C GLU A 209 80.50 -46.13 -25.65
N ASP A 210 81.56 -46.71 -25.06
CA ASP A 210 82.87 -46.84 -25.72
C ASP A 210 82.87 -47.94 -26.81
N LEU A 211 82.52 -47.54 -28.02
CA LEU A 211 82.54 -48.39 -29.21
C LEU A 211 83.94 -48.91 -29.59
N SER A 212 85.03 -48.40 -28.99
CA SER A 212 86.38 -48.89 -29.27
C SER A 212 86.67 -50.27 -28.64
N ALA A 213 85.87 -50.69 -27.64
CA ALA A 213 85.99 -51.97 -26.97
C ALA A 213 85.46 -53.19 -27.77
N ILE A 214 84.78 -52.98 -28.92
CA ILE A 214 84.20 -54.05 -29.75
C ILE A 214 85.27 -54.75 -30.63
N LYS A 215 86.38 -55.16 -30.00
CA LYS A 215 87.46 -55.99 -30.57
C LYS A 215 88.02 -57.02 -29.57
N SER A 216 87.14 -57.68 -28.84
CA SER A 216 87.41 -58.99 -28.21
C SER A 216 86.07 -59.69 -28.03
N GLY A 217 85.80 -60.73 -28.84
CA GLY A 217 84.54 -61.44 -28.77
C GLY A 217 84.57 -62.52 -27.70
N GLU A 218 83.66 -62.45 -26.73
CA GLU A 218 83.05 -63.62 -26.10
C GLU A 218 81.69 -63.26 -25.50
N VAL A 219 80.71 -64.15 -25.65
CA VAL A 219 79.32 -63.91 -25.22
C VAL A 219 79.14 -64.34 -23.76
N GLN A 220 78.69 -63.43 -22.90
CA GLN A 220 78.01 -63.78 -21.66
C GLN A 220 76.76 -62.92 -21.47
N HIS A 221 75.60 -63.49 -21.77
CA HIS A 221 74.37 -63.08 -21.08
C HIS A 221 74.39 -63.70 -19.68
N PRO A 222 74.09 -62.90 -18.65
CA PRO A 222 73.24 -63.40 -17.57
C PRO A 222 71.93 -62.60 -17.53
N VAL A 223 70.82 -63.34 -17.49
CA VAL A 223 69.53 -62.81 -17.09
C VAL A 223 69.62 -62.38 -15.63
N ASN A 224 69.11 -61.20 -15.28
CA ASN A 224 68.68 -60.98 -13.90
C ASN A 224 67.39 -60.18 -13.81
N THR A 225 66.48 -60.71 -13.00
CA THR A 225 65.05 -60.41 -12.96
C THR A 225 64.75 -59.11 -12.22
N VAL A 226 63.91 -58.25 -12.80
CA VAL A 226 63.01 -57.39 -12.01
C VAL A 226 61.58 -57.64 -12.48
N ALA A 227 60.69 -57.94 -11.54
CA ALA A 227 59.32 -58.34 -11.85
C ALA A 227 58.48 -57.16 -12.36
N ILE A 228 57.98 -57.24 -13.60
CA ILE A 228 56.82 -56.46 -14.02
C ILE A 228 55.57 -57.21 -13.55
N THR A 229 55.19 -56.98 -12.30
CA THR A 229 53.89 -57.40 -11.80
C THR A 229 52.87 -56.30 -12.11
N SER A 230 51.96 -56.61 -13.04
CA SER A 230 50.63 -55.99 -13.18
C SER A 230 50.46 -54.65 -13.95
N MET A 231 49.46 -54.68 -14.84
CA MET A 231 48.70 -53.55 -15.43
C MET A 231 49.38 -52.64 -16.47
N ARG A 232 49.28 -53.06 -17.73
CA ARG A 232 48.87 -52.19 -18.85
C ARG A 232 47.47 -52.64 -19.31
N PRO A 233 46.60 -51.70 -19.74
CA PRO A 233 46.11 -51.82 -21.11
C PRO A 233 46.40 -50.56 -21.95
N GLU A 234 47.16 -50.80 -23.02
CA GLU A 234 46.91 -50.35 -24.40
C GLU A 234 46.19 -49.02 -24.66
N ALA A 235 46.93 -48.10 -25.28
CA ALA A 235 46.37 -47.10 -26.18
C ALA A 235 46.59 -47.57 -27.64
N MET A 236 45.51 -47.81 -28.39
CA MET A 236 45.53 -47.80 -29.85
C MET A 236 44.25 -47.17 -30.42
N THR A 237 44.44 -46.05 -31.11
CA THR A 237 43.50 -45.52 -32.12
C THR A 237 43.27 -46.51 -33.26
N VAL A 238 42.03 -46.64 -33.75
CA VAL A 238 41.70 -46.61 -35.20
C VAL A 238 40.17 -46.50 -35.42
N LYS A 239 39.79 -45.89 -36.56
CA LYS A 239 38.42 -45.69 -37.06
C LYS A 239 37.74 -47.01 -37.47
N GLY A 240 36.40 -47.08 -37.46
CA GLY A 240 35.69 -47.98 -38.40
C GLY A 240 34.32 -48.54 -37.98
N THR A 241 33.25 -47.86 -38.39
CA THR A 241 32.00 -48.40 -38.97
C THR A 241 31.46 -49.82 -38.64
N MET A 242 30.25 -49.84 -38.09
CA MET A 242 29.10 -50.72 -38.46
C MET A 242 29.16 -52.25 -38.31
N SER A 243 28.24 -52.85 -37.54
CA SER A 243 27.06 -53.57 -38.10
C SER A 243 26.23 -54.31 -37.02
N ALA A 244 24.96 -54.54 -37.32
CA ALA A 244 23.86 -54.89 -36.43
C ALA A 244 23.69 -56.39 -36.03
N GLY A 245 23.00 -56.61 -34.90
CA GLY A 245 22.13 -57.79 -34.65
C GLY A 245 22.61 -58.80 -33.58
N LYS A 246 21.75 -59.48 -32.79
CA LYS A 246 20.27 -59.50 -32.69
C LYS A 246 19.77 -59.96 -31.29
N ILE A 247 18.82 -59.22 -30.72
CA ILE A 247 17.52 -59.66 -30.13
C ILE A 247 17.47 -60.75 -29.03
N LYS A 248 16.98 -60.38 -27.82
CA LYS A 248 15.71 -60.87 -27.18
C LYS A 248 15.48 -60.13 -25.83
N LYS A 249 14.59 -59.14 -25.76
CA LYS A 249 13.12 -59.21 -25.42
C LYS A 249 12.77 -59.57 -23.97
N ARG A 250 12.21 -58.58 -23.23
CA ARG A 250 10.93 -58.70 -22.50
C ARG A 250 10.26 -57.32 -22.45
N VAL A 251 8.92 -57.27 -22.49
CA VAL A 251 8.08 -56.05 -22.56
C VAL A 251 6.84 -56.26 -21.69
N GLY A 252 6.36 -55.19 -21.06
CA GLY A 252 5.01 -54.98 -20.53
C GLY A 252 4.86 -53.48 -20.25
N LEU A 253 3.92 -52.65 -20.74
CA LEU A 253 2.63 -52.74 -21.46
C LEU A 253 1.46 -52.26 -20.59
N PHE A 254 0.72 -51.28 -21.14
CA PHE A 254 -0.53 -50.62 -20.69
C PHE A 254 -0.42 -49.31 -19.89
N GLY A 255 -1.17 -48.31 -20.38
CA GLY A 255 -1.68 -47.13 -19.65
C GLY A 255 -3.21 -47.15 -19.66
N ILE A 256 -3.86 -46.00 -19.92
CA ILE A 256 -5.31 -45.75 -20.10
C ILE A 256 -6.22 -46.13 -18.89
N PHE A 257 -7.29 -45.43 -18.48
CA PHE A 257 -7.91 -44.12 -18.80
C PHE A 257 -7.95 -43.26 -17.49
N SER A 258 -8.74 -42.21 -17.21
CA SER A 258 -9.80 -41.46 -17.91
C SER A 258 -9.96 -40.04 -17.31
N SER A 259 -10.53 -39.10 -18.08
CA SER A 259 -11.11 -37.84 -17.58
C SER A 259 -12.54 -38.04 -17.04
N ASN A 260 -13.01 -37.19 -16.10
CA ASN A 260 -14.13 -36.24 -16.31
C ASN A 260 -14.79 -35.64 -15.05
N LYS A 261 -15.33 -34.42 -15.26
CA LYS A 261 -16.51 -33.75 -14.67
C LYS A 261 -16.43 -32.88 -13.39
N VAL A 262 -16.58 -31.56 -13.67
CA VAL A 262 -17.67 -30.65 -13.25
C VAL A 262 -17.57 -29.90 -11.92
N GLU A 263 -17.91 -28.61 -12.02
CA GLU A 263 -18.04 -27.60 -10.98
C GLU A 263 -19.20 -27.88 -10.00
N ILE A 264 -19.03 -27.43 -8.76
CA ILE A 264 -20.09 -26.73 -8.01
C ILE A 264 -19.45 -25.49 -7.36
N GLU A 265 -20.16 -24.37 -7.43
CA GLU A 265 -19.75 -23.04 -6.95
C GLU A 265 -20.17 -22.79 -5.48
N CYS A 266 -19.50 -21.84 -4.83
CA CYS A 266 -19.92 -21.11 -3.61
C CYS A 266 -20.17 -21.93 -2.31
N CYS A 267 -19.47 -21.69 -1.19
CA CYS A 267 -19.48 -20.40 -0.49
C CYS A 267 -18.40 -20.28 0.62
N LEU A 268 -17.85 -19.06 0.74
CA LEU A 268 -17.49 -18.33 1.98
C LEU A 268 -16.33 -18.74 2.92
N GLN A 269 -15.50 -17.71 3.17
CA GLN A 269 -14.95 -17.27 4.47
C GLN A 269 -13.49 -17.62 4.86
N ASN A 270 -12.62 -16.63 4.67
CA ASN A 270 -11.52 -16.15 5.52
C ASN A 270 -10.47 -17.09 6.18
N ASN A 271 -9.22 -16.66 5.98
CA ASN A 271 -8.02 -16.80 6.83
C ASN A 271 -7.27 -18.14 6.86
N PHE A 272 -5.95 -18.00 7.12
CA PHE A 272 -4.89 -19.02 7.20
C PHE A 272 -4.42 -19.54 5.83
N SER A 273 -3.13 -19.65 5.50
CA SER A 273 -1.87 -19.34 6.23
C SER A 273 -0.78 -18.95 5.21
N SER A 274 0.16 -18.04 5.51
CA SER A 274 1.51 -18.36 6.03
C SER A 274 2.17 -19.60 5.41
N TYR A 275 2.97 -19.41 4.35
CA TYR A 275 4.28 -20.06 4.11
C TYR A 275 4.84 -19.63 2.74
N GLY A 276 6.14 -19.30 2.68
CA GLY A 276 6.91 -19.24 1.42
C GLY A 276 6.95 -17.89 0.69
N ASP A 277 8.12 -17.25 0.74
CA ASP A 277 8.80 -16.62 -0.41
C ASP A 277 7.91 -16.07 -1.54
N ASN A 278 7.29 -14.90 -1.31
CA ASN A 278 6.77 -14.08 -2.41
C ASN A 278 7.96 -13.54 -3.21
N LYS A 279 8.34 -14.26 -4.26
CA LYS A 279 9.22 -13.78 -5.33
C LYS A 279 8.51 -12.68 -6.11
N GLU A 280 8.51 -11.48 -5.54
CA GLU A 280 7.92 -10.27 -6.12
C GLU A 280 8.53 -9.91 -7.48
N ASP A 281 9.71 -10.46 -7.81
CA ASP A 281 10.38 -10.32 -9.10
C ASP A 281 9.85 -11.28 -10.20
N TYR A 282 8.94 -12.19 -9.85
CA TYR A 282 8.40 -13.27 -10.70
C TYR A 282 9.49 -14.16 -11.36
N SER A 283 10.62 -14.36 -10.69
CA SER A 283 11.74 -15.20 -11.17
C SER A 283 11.43 -16.69 -11.31
N ASP A 284 10.28 -17.14 -10.80
CA ASP A 284 9.72 -18.49 -10.97
C ASP A 284 9.04 -18.70 -12.34
N LEU A 285 8.67 -17.63 -13.04
CA LEU A 285 7.96 -17.70 -14.32
C LEU A 285 8.90 -17.77 -15.54
N PRO A 286 8.51 -18.48 -16.63
CA PRO A 286 9.21 -18.44 -17.91
C PRO A 286 9.45 -17.00 -18.41
N PRO A 287 10.57 -16.66 -19.07
CA PRO A 287 10.98 -15.28 -19.33
C PRO A 287 9.90 -14.37 -19.97
N ASN A 288 9.17 -14.88 -20.98
CA ASN A 288 8.09 -14.11 -21.61
C ASN A 288 6.85 -13.93 -20.72
N GLN A 289 6.58 -14.87 -19.81
CA GLN A 289 5.51 -14.76 -18.82
C GLN A 289 5.91 -13.83 -17.65
N ARG A 290 7.17 -13.91 -17.19
CA ARG A 290 7.79 -12.97 -16.24
C ARG A 290 7.68 -11.54 -16.76
N LYS A 291 8.15 -11.29 -18.00
CA LYS A 291 8.04 -9.98 -18.67
C LYS A 291 6.60 -9.48 -18.74
N LYS A 292 5.65 -10.31 -19.22
CA LYS A 292 4.24 -9.91 -19.34
C LYS A 292 3.59 -9.59 -17.98
N LYS A 293 3.89 -10.36 -16.92
CA LYS A 293 3.39 -10.03 -15.57
C LYS A 293 4.00 -8.76 -14.99
N LEU A 294 5.30 -8.54 -15.21
CA LEU A 294 5.97 -7.31 -14.77
C LEU A 294 5.42 -6.07 -15.49
N GLN A 295 5.16 -6.16 -16.80
CA GLN A 295 4.49 -5.08 -17.56
C GLN A 295 3.11 -4.75 -17.00
N LEU A 296 2.24 -5.75 -16.84
CA LEU A 296 0.91 -5.57 -16.23
C LEU A 296 0.98 -4.99 -14.80
N ARG A 297 2.02 -5.33 -14.02
CA ARG A 297 2.23 -4.78 -12.68
C ARG A 297 2.67 -3.32 -12.70
N VAL A 298 3.55 -2.95 -13.63
CA VAL A 298 3.96 -1.55 -13.88
C VAL A 298 2.77 -0.72 -14.35
N GLU A 299 1.92 -1.26 -15.23
CA GLU A 299 0.69 -0.62 -15.71
C GLU A 299 -0.33 -0.39 -14.58
N ASP A 300 -0.63 -1.41 -13.76
CA ASP A 300 -1.52 -1.31 -12.59
C ASP A 300 -1.05 -0.25 -11.57
N ILE A 301 0.26 -0.21 -11.28
CA ILE A 301 0.82 0.79 -10.35
C ILE A 301 0.77 2.19 -11.00
N THR A 302 1.03 2.31 -12.30
CA THR A 302 0.93 3.59 -13.03
C THR A 302 -0.49 4.14 -13.01
N ALA A 303 -1.50 3.31 -13.27
CA ALA A 303 -2.91 3.69 -13.16
C ALA A 303 -3.28 4.14 -11.73
N LYS A 304 -2.78 3.45 -10.70
CA LYS A 304 -2.97 3.85 -9.29
C LYS A 304 -2.29 5.18 -8.95
N ILE A 305 -1.12 5.48 -9.52
CA ILE A 305 -0.47 6.79 -9.36
C ILE A 305 -1.32 7.88 -10.01
N GLN A 306 -1.85 7.65 -11.22
CA GLN A 306 -2.73 8.61 -11.90
C GLN A 306 -4.01 8.87 -11.09
N GLN A 307 -4.67 7.80 -10.62
CA GLN A 307 -5.87 7.91 -9.78
C GLN A 307 -5.61 8.67 -8.47
N GLU A 308 -4.51 8.36 -7.77
CA GLU A 308 -4.16 9.06 -6.52
C GLU A 308 -3.76 10.52 -6.78
N THR A 309 -3.09 10.81 -7.89
CA THR A 309 -2.76 12.18 -8.30
C THR A 309 -4.03 13.00 -8.56
N ALA A 310 -4.99 12.45 -9.32
CA ALA A 310 -6.28 13.09 -9.58
C ALA A 310 -7.09 13.32 -8.28
N ALA A 311 -7.10 12.35 -7.37
CA ALA A 311 -7.74 12.50 -6.06
C ALA A 311 -7.09 13.62 -5.23
N ARG A 312 -5.75 13.65 -5.16
CA ARG A 312 -4.98 14.68 -4.46
C ARG A 312 -5.21 16.08 -5.02
N ASP A 313 -5.26 16.21 -6.35
CA ASP A 313 -5.49 17.48 -7.02
C ASP A 313 -6.95 17.95 -6.83
N GLY A 314 -7.90 17.01 -6.71
CA GLY A 314 -9.26 17.26 -6.24
C GLY A 314 -9.31 17.82 -4.80
N LEU A 315 -8.58 17.18 -3.86
CA LEU A 315 -8.45 17.68 -2.48
C LEU A 315 -7.85 19.09 -2.43
N MET A 316 -6.82 19.36 -3.24
CA MET A 316 -6.19 20.68 -3.34
C MET A 316 -7.17 21.74 -3.86
N LYS A 317 -8.01 21.41 -4.85
CA LYS A 317 -9.11 22.30 -5.31
C LYS A 317 -10.13 22.56 -4.19
N MET A 318 -10.55 21.54 -3.43
CA MET A 318 -11.48 21.72 -2.31
C MET A 318 -10.90 22.61 -1.20
N LYS A 319 -9.61 22.44 -0.86
CA LYS A 319 -8.91 23.31 0.08
C LYS A 319 -8.98 24.78 -0.37
N GLY A 320 -8.69 25.07 -1.65
CA GLY A 320 -8.82 26.42 -2.20
C GLY A 320 -10.24 27.00 -2.16
N VAL A 321 -11.28 26.16 -2.35
CA VAL A 321 -12.68 26.60 -2.19
C VAL A 321 -13.01 26.97 -0.74
N TYR A 322 -12.52 26.20 0.24
CA TYR A 322 -12.70 26.50 1.66
C TYR A 322 -11.91 27.76 2.09
N GLU A 323 -10.72 28.00 1.51
CA GLU A 323 -9.93 29.22 1.77
C GLU A 323 -10.64 30.47 1.23
N GLN A 324 -11.31 30.36 0.09
CA GLN A 324 -12.06 31.47 -0.53
C GLN A 324 -13.44 31.69 0.12
N ASN A 325 -14.07 30.65 0.67
CA ASN A 325 -15.37 30.74 1.30
C ASN A 325 -15.45 29.91 2.61
N PRO A 326 -15.15 30.52 3.77
CA PRO A 326 -15.17 29.85 5.08
C PRO A 326 -16.54 29.30 5.51
N ALA A 327 -17.63 29.59 4.80
CA ALA A 327 -18.94 29.02 5.07
C ALA A 327 -19.13 27.60 4.47
N LEU A 328 -18.24 27.17 3.57
CA LEU A 328 -18.32 25.85 2.92
C LEU A 328 -17.51 24.76 3.65
N GLY A 329 -16.52 25.15 4.45
CA GLY A 329 -15.69 24.22 5.23
C GLY A 329 -14.43 24.89 5.79
N ASP A 330 -13.69 24.13 6.61
CA ASP A 330 -12.39 24.55 7.15
C ASP A 330 -11.25 23.98 6.27
N PRO A 331 -10.38 24.81 5.66
CA PRO A 331 -9.22 24.35 4.90
C PRO A 331 -8.34 23.35 5.66
N MET A 332 -8.16 23.54 6.97
CA MET A 332 -7.32 22.69 7.81
C MET A 332 -7.86 21.27 7.97
N SER A 333 -9.16 21.06 7.71
CA SER A 333 -9.76 19.71 7.70
C SER A 333 -9.29 18.84 6.53
N ILE A 334 -8.82 19.46 5.44
CA ILE A 334 -8.33 18.77 4.23
C ILE A 334 -6.82 18.52 4.28
N GLU A 335 -6.06 19.28 5.07
CA GLU A 335 -4.59 19.16 5.22
C GLU A 335 -4.15 17.72 5.53
N GLY A 336 -4.86 17.03 6.43
CA GLY A 336 -4.57 15.65 6.80
C GLY A 336 -4.73 14.66 5.65
N GLN A 337 -5.79 14.82 4.85
CA GLN A 337 -6.05 13.96 3.68
C GLN A 337 -5.05 14.22 2.56
N LEU A 338 -4.63 15.47 2.37
CA LEU A 338 -3.61 15.85 1.39
C LEU A 338 -2.24 15.23 1.73
N ASN A 339 -1.86 15.19 3.01
CA ASN A 339 -0.64 14.54 3.49
C ASN A 339 -0.72 13.00 3.37
N GLU A 340 -1.85 12.39 3.71
CA GLU A 340 -2.06 10.94 3.55
C GLU A 340 -1.97 10.51 2.07
N SER A 341 -2.62 11.27 1.19
CA SER A 341 -2.56 11.07 -0.26
C SER A 341 -1.13 11.27 -0.80
N GLY A 342 -0.40 12.27 -0.31
CA GLY A 342 1.02 12.48 -0.63
C GLY A 342 1.89 11.27 -0.30
N HIS A 343 1.80 10.74 0.94
CA HIS A 343 2.54 9.54 1.34
C HIS A 343 2.17 8.29 0.55
N LYS A 344 0.89 8.15 0.17
CA LYS A 344 0.41 7.04 -0.68
C LYS A 344 0.99 7.12 -2.09
N LEU A 345 1.05 8.33 -2.66
CA LEU A 345 1.63 8.62 -3.98
C LEU A 345 3.14 8.33 -4.00
N ASP A 346 3.88 8.75 -2.96
CA ASP A 346 5.32 8.44 -2.83
C ASP A 346 5.58 6.94 -2.70
N LYS A 347 4.75 6.20 -1.95
CA LYS A 347 4.84 4.74 -1.84
C LYS A 347 4.59 4.05 -3.19
N LEU A 348 3.56 4.47 -3.93
CA LEU A 348 3.27 3.92 -5.26
C LEU A 348 4.40 4.21 -6.26
N ARG A 349 5.05 5.39 -6.19
CA ARG A 349 6.23 5.71 -7.01
C ARG A 349 7.44 4.82 -6.70
N GLN A 350 7.69 4.53 -5.42
CA GLN A 350 8.75 3.59 -5.01
C GLN A 350 8.45 2.17 -5.51
N GLU A 351 7.19 1.74 -5.44
CA GLU A 351 6.74 0.44 -5.97
C GLU A 351 6.91 0.38 -7.50
N LEU A 352 6.53 1.45 -8.21
CA LEU A 352 6.71 1.57 -9.66
C LEU A 352 8.19 1.43 -10.05
N GLN A 353 9.08 2.18 -9.41
CA GLN A 353 10.52 2.13 -9.66
C GLN A 353 11.10 0.73 -9.42
N LYS A 354 10.64 0.04 -8.38
CA LYS A 354 11.04 -1.35 -8.06
C LYS A 354 10.64 -2.32 -9.18
N TYR A 355 9.38 -2.28 -9.63
CA TYR A 355 8.88 -3.17 -10.69
C TYR A 355 9.41 -2.82 -12.08
N GLN A 356 9.72 -1.55 -12.35
CA GLN A 356 10.43 -1.12 -13.56
C GLN A 356 11.85 -1.70 -13.61
N GLY A 357 12.59 -1.68 -12.50
CA GLY A 357 13.91 -2.32 -12.41
C GLY A 357 13.88 -3.83 -12.64
N TYR A 358 12.89 -4.54 -12.07
CA TYR A 358 12.70 -5.97 -12.37
C TYR A 358 12.33 -6.24 -13.83
N LEU A 359 11.57 -5.34 -14.48
CA LEU A 359 11.22 -5.45 -15.89
C LEU A 359 12.44 -5.25 -16.80
N GLU A 360 13.33 -4.30 -16.46
CA GLU A 360 14.59 -4.05 -17.17
C GLU A 360 15.52 -5.27 -17.08
N GLU A 361 15.76 -5.81 -15.88
CA GLU A 361 16.54 -7.05 -15.68
C GLU A 361 15.96 -8.24 -16.47
N ALA A 362 14.63 -8.38 -16.49
CA ALA A 362 13.93 -9.43 -17.24
C ALA A 362 14.03 -9.25 -18.77
N ILE A 363 14.32 -8.03 -19.28
CA ILE A 363 14.55 -7.76 -20.69
C ILE A 363 16.02 -8.02 -21.06
N GLU A 364 16.97 -7.58 -20.24
CA GLU A 364 18.41 -7.81 -20.48
C GLU A 364 18.77 -9.30 -20.46
N GLY A 365 18.14 -10.09 -19.58
CA GLY A 365 18.33 -11.54 -19.50
C GLY A 365 17.91 -12.33 -20.76
N VAL A 366 17.12 -11.72 -21.65
CA VAL A 366 16.64 -12.37 -22.90
C VAL A 366 17.60 -12.12 -24.09
N ASN A 367 18.32 -10.99 -24.12
CA ASN A 367 19.12 -10.61 -25.29
C ASN A 367 20.49 -11.30 -25.41
N ASN A 368 21.01 -11.94 -24.35
CA ASN A 368 22.35 -12.53 -24.34
C ASN A 368 22.46 -13.97 -24.91
N LYS A 369 21.61 -14.34 -25.89
CA LYS A 369 21.67 -15.67 -26.56
C LYS A 369 21.55 -15.62 -28.10
N SER A 370 22.33 -14.75 -28.75
CA SER A 370 22.57 -14.83 -30.20
C SER A 370 23.89 -14.17 -30.63
N GLY A 371 24.85 -14.96 -31.13
CA GLY A 371 25.97 -14.48 -31.97
C GLY A 371 27.38 -14.48 -31.37
N GLN A 372 28.19 -15.46 -31.76
CA GLN A 372 29.67 -15.36 -31.77
C GLN A 372 30.10 -14.47 -32.98
N GLN A 373 31.34 -14.01 -33.22
CA GLN A 373 32.68 -14.46 -32.82
C GLN A 373 33.75 -13.40 -33.24
N SER A 374 34.90 -13.31 -32.53
CA SER A 374 36.23 -12.72 -32.91
C SER A 374 36.79 -11.84 -31.77
N GLY A 375 38.08 -11.87 -31.39
CA GLY A 375 39.22 -12.69 -31.83
C GLY A 375 40.36 -12.61 -30.81
N VAL A 376 41.36 -13.51 -30.92
CA VAL A 376 42.47 -13.70 -29.96
C VAL A 376 43.57 -12.62 -30.11
N VAL A 377 44.30 -12.26 -29.03
CA VAL A 377 45.80 -12.22 -28.94
C VAL A 377 46.35 -11.52 -27.66
N LEU A 378 47.09 -12.32 -26.87
CA LEU A 378 48.26 -12.05 -25.99
C LEU A 378 48.30 -10.92 -24.91
N SER A 379 48.29 -11.38 -23.65
CA SER A 379 49.32 -11.17 -22.59
C SER A 379 50.53 -10.25 -22.86
N VAL A 380 50.83 -9.34 -21.91
CA VAL A 380 52.15 -9.17 -21.24
C VAL A 380 51.92 -8.76 -19.76
N ASN A 381 52.85 -9.13 -18.87
CA ASN A 381 52.83 -8.87 -17.41
C ASN A 381 54.07 -8.04 -16.97
N ILE A 382 54.09 -7.54 -15.72
CA ILE A 382 55.23 -6.89 -14.99
C ILE A 382 55.46 -5.40 -15.41
N SER A 383 55.31 -4.38 -14.55
CA SER A 383 56.20 -4.07 -13.40
C SER A 383 55.65 -3.02 -12.39
N SER A 384 55.91 -3.24 -11.10
CA SER A 384 55.99 -2.22 -10.01
C SER A 384 57.34 -1.46 -10.07
N PRO A 385 57.66 -0.33 -9.35
CA PRO A 385 57.18 0.00 -7.98
C PRO A 385 57.10 1.49 -7.49
N THR A 386 56.49 1.67 -6.31
CA THR A 386 56.76 2.62 -5.19
C THR A 386 57.18 4.10 -5.40
N PHE A 387 56.50 5.03 -4.68
CA PHE A 387 56.97 5.85 -3.51
C PHE A 387 55.85 6.88 -3.15
N ARG A 388 55.18 6.82 -1.98
CA ARG A 388 55.49 7.47 -0.67
C ARG A 388 55.55 9.00 -0.64
N ASN A 389 54.50 9.65 -0.13
CA ASN A 389 54.47 10.41 1.17
C ASN A 389 53.07 11.06 1.37
N SER A 390 52.55 11.43 2.55
CA SER A 390 52.70 11.10 3.98
C SER A 390 52.32 12.35 4.81
N GLY A 391 51.48 12.19 5.83
CA GLY A 391 51.25 13.18 6.91
C GLY A 391 49.88 13.89 6.90
N GLY A 392 49.13 13.99 8.00
CA GLY A 392 49.34 13.41 9.35
C GLY A 392 48.62 14.20 10.47
N SER A 393 48.18 13.52 11.53
CA SER A 393 47.43 14.03 12.72
C SER A 393 46.04 14.62 12.44
N GLY A 394 45.02 14.52 13.31
CA GLY A 394 44.97 14.24 14.77
C GLY A 394 44.64 15.54 15.53
N GLY A 395 43.67 15.61 16.45
CA GLY A 395 42.71 14.62 16.97
C GLY A 395 41.60 15.32 17.79
N GLU A 396 41.15 14.67 18.88
CA GLU A 396 40.45 15.26 20.06
C GLU A 396 39.00 15.80 19.90
N GLU A 397 38.08 14.98 20.39
CA GLU A 397 36.88 15.27 21.21
C GLU A 397 36.61 16.73 21.65
N ASP A 398 35.40 17.25 21.40
CA ASP A 398 34.52 17.74 22.48
C ASP A 398 33.04 17.86 22.03
N SER A 399 32.15 17.97 23.01
CA SER A 399 30.70 18.11 22.88
C SER A 399 30.27 19.55 22.55
N LEU A 400 29.05 19.73 22.01
CA LEU A 400 27.94 20.45 22.68
C LEU A 400 26.81 20.83 21.72
N SER A 401 25.58 20.44 22.09
CA SER A 401 24.34 20.94 21.49
C SER A 401 24.08 22.40 21.86
N ARG A 402 23.59 23.22 20.93
CA ARG A 402 22.81 24.43 21.26
C ARG A 402 21.66 24.67 20.30
N SER A 403 20.45 24.50 20.82
CA SER A 403 19.21 25.02 20.22
C SER A 403 19.16 26.54 20.30
N ALA A 404 18.44 27.17 19.37
CA ALA A 404 17.84 28.47 19.56
C ALA A 404 16.39 28.43 19.04
N SER A 405 15.43 28.67 19.91
CA SER A 405 14.03 28.93 19.58
C SER A 405 13.79 30.43 19.67
N ASP A 406 12.85 31.00 18.90
CA ASP A 406 12.31 32.33 19.20
C ASP A 406 10.83 32.51 18.76
N SER A 407 10.22 33.63 19.20
CA SER A 407 8.77 33.85 19.40
C SER A 407 8.40 35.35 19.17
N SER A 408 7.15 35.85 19.12
CA SER A 408 5.77 35.31 19.07
C SER A 408 4.77 36.46 18.72
N VAL A 409 3.45 36.16 18.71
CA VAL A 409 2.29 37.06 18.93
C VAL A 409 1.98 38.28 18.01
N SER A 410 0.86 38.16 17.30
CA SER A 410 -0.37 39.02 17.37
C SER A 410 -0.40 40.55 17.06
N ASN A 411 -1.03 40.92 15.91
CA ASN A 411 -2.18 41.85 15.70
C ASN A 411 -2.20 43.34 16.24
N PRO A 412 -3.13 44.26 15.85
CA PRO A 412 -4.19 44.25 14.80
C PRO A 412 -4.45 45.58 13.98
N ALA A 413 -5.44 45.52 13.05
CA ALA A 413 -6.53 46.51 12.75
C ALA A 413 -6.44 47.62 11.64
N VAL A 414 -7.52 47.75 10.82
CA VAL A 414 -8.49 48.91 10.73
C VAL A 414 -9.20 49.09 9.33
N ASN A 415 -10.57 49.03 9.30
CA ASN A 415 -11.56 49.61 8.33
C ASN A 415 -11.61 49.15 6.83
N HIS A 416 -12.74 49.22 6.07
CA HIS A 416 -14.04 49.94 6.22
C HIS A 416 -15.21 49.40 5.31
N LYS A 417 -16.49 49.64 5.72
CA LYS A 417 -17.76 49.83 4.91
C LYS A 417 -18.42 48.65 4.13
N GLN A 418 -19.69 48.28 4.43
CA GLN A 418 -21.01 48.67 3.79
C GLN A 418 -21.31 48.00 2.41
N SER A 419 -22.53 47.54 2.03
CA SER A 419 -23.89 47.48 2.64
C SER A 419 -24.84 46.46 1.90
N ALA A 420 -26.04 46.18 2.46
CA ALA A 420 -27.19 45.46 1.82
C ALA A 420 -28.18 46.46 1.12
N PRO A 421 -29.34 46.12 0.45
CA PRO A 421 -30.20 44.92 0.53
C PRO A 421 -30.91 44.41 -0.78
N GLY A 422 -31.75 43.36 -0.70
CA GLY A 422 -32.85 43.11 -1.69
C GLY A 422 -33.29 41.64 -1.96
N THR A 423 -34.54 41.28 -1.66
CA THR A 423 -35.23 40.00 -1.97
C THR A 423 -36.26 40.17 -3.12
N PRO A 424 -36.83 39.13 -3.81
CA PRO A 424 -37.79 38.14 -3.23
C PRO A 424 -37.79 36.69 -3.81
N LEU A 425 -38.58 35.80 -3.17
CA LEU A 425 -38.94 34.42 -3.59
C LEU A 425 -40.21 34.38 -4.51
N PRO A 426 -40.51 33.23 -5.16
CA PRO A 426 -41.46 32.21 -4.63
C PRO A 426 -40.89 30.76 -4.76
N SER A 427 -41.10 29.76 -3.89
CA SER A 427 -42.24 29.28 -3.07
C SER A 427 -43.25 28.34 -3.78
N HIS A 428 -42.96 27.02 -3.77
CA HIS A 428 -43.84 25.83 -3.66
C HIS A 428 -42.89 24.59 -3.54
N GLY A 429 -43.18 23.45 -2.91
CA GLY A 429 -44.27 22.95 -2.05
C GLY A 429 -43.94 21.51 -1.60
N SER A 430 -44.27 21.12 -0.36
CA SER A 430 -43.76 19.93 0.37
C SER A 430 -44.12 18.54 -0.17
N SER A 431 -43.26 17.51 0.06
CA SER A 431 -43.67 16.13 0.46
C SER A 431 -42.50 15.18 0.82
N ASN A 432 -42.43 14.77 2.10
CA ASN A 432 -42.04 13.47 2.69
C ASN A 432 -40.86 12.59 2.16
N SER A 433 -40.00 12.21 3.11
CA SER A 433 -39.01 11.09 3.12
C SER A 433 -39.69 9.69 3.14
N PRO A 434 -38.98 8.52 3.10
CA PRO A 434 -37.54 8.30 3.32
C PRO A 434 -36.81 7.22 2.45
N GLU A 435 -35.55 6.98 2.83
CA GLU A 435 -34.74 5.74 2.71
C GLU A 435 -33.57 5.71 1.72
N SER A 436 -32.55 4.94 2.13
CA SER A 436 -31.23 4.60 1.53
C SER A 436 -31.25 4.29 0.03
N GLY A 437 -30.17 4.40 -0.74
CA GLY A 437 -28.75 4.65 -0.46
C GLY A 437 -27.90 4.13 -1.64
N LEU A 438 -26.59 4.44 -1.69
CA LEU A 438 -25.70 4.25 -2.86
C LEU A 438 -26.07 5.18 -4.03
N GLY A 439 -25.14 5.73 -4.82
CA GLY A 439 -23.70 5.56 -4.82
C GLY A 439 -23.15 5.75 -6.23
N THR A 440 -23.00 7.00 -6.68
CA THR A 440 -22.45 7.32 -8.00
C THR A 440 -21.34 8.35 -7.87
N SER A 441 -20.25 8.11 -8.59
CA SER A 441 -19.11 9.02 -8.71
C SER A 441 -18.64 8.99 -10.16
N HIS A 442 -19.00 10.00 -10.95
CA HIS A 442 -18.23 10.38 -12.15
C HIS A 442 -18.00 11.88 -12.10
N THR A 443 -16.73 12.27 -12.15
CA THR A 443 -16.27 13.65 -12.22
C THR A 443 -16.08 14.05 -13.68
N SER A 444 -16.33 15.32 -13.97
CA SER A 444 -16.64 15.82 -15.32
C SER A 444 -15.48 16.62 -15.97
N LEU A 445 -15.65 16.94 -17.27
CA LEU A 445 -15.14 18.14 -18.00
C LEU A 445 -13.64 18.15 -18.44
N PRO A 446 -13.21 19.06 -19.36
CA PRO A 446 -13.91 19.73 -20.49
C PRO A 446 -13.06 19.95 -21.80
N ASP A 447 -13.71 20.50 -22.86
CA ASP A 447 -13.21 21.52 -23.86
C ASP A 447 -11.99 21.24 -24.78
N SER A 448 -11.87 21.71 -26.04
CA SER A 448 -12.73 22.50 -26.98
C SER A 448 -12.32 22.25 -28.46
N ASP A 449 -13.21 22.62 -29.39
CA ASP A 449 -13.01 22.85 -30.85
C ASP A 449 -12.59 24.34 -31.12
N PRO A 450 -12.40 24.92 -32.36
CA PRO A 450 -12.44 24.37 -33.74
C PRO A 450 -11.33 24.89 -34.73
N GLU A 451 -11.45 24.54 -36.02
CA GLU A 451 -10.58 24.93 -37.16
C GLU A 451 -10.73 26.39 -37.70
N HIS A 452 -9.70 26.94 -38.39
CA HIS A 452 -9.70 27.21 -39.86
C HIS A 452 -8.59 28.16 -40.42
N ALA A 453 -8.20 27.85 -41.69
CA ALA A 453 -7.83 28.74 -42.82
C ALA A 453 -6.39 29.35 -43.05
N ASP A 454 -5.83 28.92 -44.19
CA ASP A 454 -5.15 29.67 -45.29
C ASP A 454 -3.70 30.23 -45.27
N THR A 455 -3.04 29.97 -46.41
CA THR A 455 -2.02 30.75 -47.19
C THR A 455 -0.56 30.25 -47.24
N ASP A 456 0.02 30.32 -48.46
CA ASP A 456 1.41 30.00 -48.87
C ASP A 456 2.53 30.65 -48.03
N ALA A 457 3.64 29.92 -47.80
CA ALA A 457 5.00 30.29 -48.22
C ALA A 457 6.09 29.27 -47.77
N GLN A 458 7.26 29.36 -48.40
CA GLN A 458 8.43 28.46 -48.26
C GLN A 458 9.09 28.47 -46.86
N GLY A 459 9.50 27.31 -46.33
CA GLY A 459 10.50 27.21 -45.26
C GLY A 459 10.51 25.91 -44.43
N GLN A 460 11.51 25.05 -44.61
CA GLN A 460 11.90 23.98 -43.65
C GLN A 460 12.57 24.59 -42.38
N PRO A 461 12.76 23.87 -41.24
CA PRO A 461 12.64 22.41 -41.04
C PRO A 461 11.94 21.89 -39.75
N SER A 462 11.75 20.55 -39.72
CA SER A 462 11.86 19.62 -38.57
C SER A 462 10.97 19.74 -37.31
N SER A 463 10.12 18.73 -37.11
CA SER A 463 10.10 17.89 -35.88
C SER A 463 9.29 16.62 -36.15
N ASP A 464 9.85 15.43 -35.90
CA ASP A 464 9.09 14.17 -35.95
C ASP A 464 8.03 14.14 -34.84
N TYR A 465 6.87 13.55 -35.13
CA TYR A 465 5.87 13.13 -34.14
C TYR A 465 5.50 11.66 -34.43
N CYS A 466 5.57 10.81 -33.41
CA CYS A 466 5.21 9.40 -33.54
C CYS A 466 3.69 9.22 -33.63
N ASP A 467 3.30 8.40 -34.61
CA ASP A 467 1.93 7.92 -34.82
C ASP A 467 1.53 6.91 -33.72
N GLY A 468 0.25 6.90 -33.34
CA GLY A 468 -0.29 5.99 -32.33
C GLY A 468 -1.02 4.83 -33.01
N GLU A 469 -0.48 3.62 -32.93
CA GLU A 469 -1.03 2.45 -33.63
C GLU A 469 -2.51 2.19 -33.28
N VAL A 470 -3.38 2.42 -34.27
CA VAL A 470 -4.81 2.08 -34.21
C VAL A 470 -4.98 0.55 -34.29
N LEU A 471 -5.66 -0.05 -33.30
CA LEU A 471 -5.86 -1.50 -33.27
C LEU A 471 -6.65 -2.00 -34.51
N PRO A 472 -6.22 -3.11 -35.14
CA PRO A 472 -6.91 -3.69 -36.28
C PRO A 472 -8.23 -4.35 -35.84
N PRO A 473 -9.29 -4.28 -36.66
CA PRO A 473 -10.57 -4.89 -36.33
C PRO A 473 -10.49 -6.43 -36.36
N LEU A 474 -11.11 -7.07 -35.36
CA LEU A 474 -11.22 -8.53 -35.23
C LEU A 474 -12.33 -9.12 -36.11
N GLY A 475 -13.31 -8.31 -36.49
CA GLY A 475 -14.44 -8.73 -37.32
C GLY A 475 -15.41 -7.57 -37.60
N ILE A 476 -16.53 -7.88 -38.25
CA ILE A 476 -17.66 -6.97 -38.44
C ILE A 476 -18.86 -7.62 -37.76
N CYS A 477 -19.62 -6.84 -36.98
CA CYS A 477 -20.89 -7.25 -36.39
C CYS A 477 -22.02 -6.34 -36.88
N LYS A 478 -23.26 -6.82 -36.77
CA LYS A 478 -24.45 -6.06 -37.10
C LYS A 478 -25.35 -5.88 -35.89
N ALA A 479 -25.82 -4.65 -35.66
CA ALA A 479 -26.78 -4.34 -34.62
C ALA A 479 -28.15 -5.00 -34.93
N LEU A 480 -28.62 -5.82 -33.98
CA LEU A 480 -29.93 -6.49 -34.00
C LEU A 480 -31.06 -5.60 -33.47
N TYR A 481 -30.71 -4.62 -32.65
CA TYR A 481 -31.63 -3.74 -31.94
C TYR A 481 -31.02 -2.34 -31.78
N PRO A 482 -31.83 -1.27 -31.79
CA PRO A 482 -31.33 0.06 -31.47
C PRO A 482 -30.94 0.13 -29.98
N PHE A 483 -29.88 0.87 -29.68
CA PHE A 483 -29.38 1.09 -28.33
C PHE A 483 -29.01 2.56 -28.15
N GLU A 484 -29.52 3.18 -27.08
CA GLU A 484 -29.18 4.55 -26.69
C GLU A 484 -28.06 4.50 -25.65
N ALA A 485 -26.93 5.14 -25.95
CA ALA A 485 -25.81 5.27 -25.03
C ALA A 485 -26.22 6.04 -23.77
N THR A 486 -26.14 5.38 -22.62
CA THR A 486 -26.49 5.96 -21.29
C THR A 486 -25.31 6.05 -20.34
N SER A 487 -24.17 5.44 -20.69
CA SER A 487 -22.91 5.47 -19.95
C SER A 487 -21.77 6.05 -20.78
N GLU A 488 -20.87 6.78 -20.11
CA GLU A 488 -19.63 7.29 -20.68
C GLU A 488 -18.78 6.14 -21.23
N GLY A 489 -18.41 6.20 -22.52
CA GLY A 489 -17.72 5.13 -23.24
C GLY A 489 -18.62 4.12 -23.98
N SER A 490 -19.95 4.17 -23.83
CA SER A 490 -20.87 3.45 -24.72
C SER A 490 -21.23 4.31 -25.95
N ILE A 491 -21.38 3.68 -27.12
CA ILE A 491 -21.85 4.38 -28.34
C ILE A 491 -23.27 3.99 -28.70
N PRO A 492 -24.11 4.91 -29.19
CA PRO A 492 -25.44 4.59 -29.66
C PRO A 492 -25.36 3.86 -31.00
N MET A 493 -26.26 2.90 -31.20
CA MET A 493 -26.39 2.19 -32.48
C MET A 493 -27.86 2.09 -32.91
N HIS A 494 -28.10 2.06 -34.22
CA HIS A 494 -29.43 1.87 -34.79
C HIS A 494 -29.64 0.42 -35.24
N ASP A 495 -30.91 0.01 -35.39
CA ASP A 495 -31.25 -1.29 -35.96
C ASP A 495 -30.57 -1.48 -37.33
N GLY A 496 -29.90 -2.62 -37.50
CA GLY A 496 -29.19 -2.99 -38.70
C GLY A 496 -27.87 -2.26 -38.99
N GLU A 497 -27.32 -1.46 -38.07
CA GLU A 497 -26.01 -0.81 -38.22
C GLU A 497 -24.85 -1.83 -38.29
N GLU A 498 -23.89 -1.64 -39.19
CA GLU A 498 -22.68 -2.47 -39.30
C GLU A 498 -21.48 -1.78 -38.64
N LEU A 499 -20.82 -2.47 -37.71
CA LEU A 499 -19.73 -1.94 -36.88
C LEU A 499 -18.54 -2.92 -36.86
N HIS A 500 -17.32 -2.40 -36.70
CA HIS A 500 -16.13 -3.22 -36.58
C HIS A 500 -15.86 -3.63 -35.13
N ILE A 501 -15.75 -4.93 -34.84
CA ILE A 501 -15.36 -5.42 -33.51
C ILE A 501 -13.87 -5.12 -33.29
N ILE A 502 -13.54 -4.45 -32.19
CA ILE A 502 -12.15 -4.18 -31.76
C ILE A 502 -11.75 -5.12 -30.61
N GLU A 503 -12.64 -5.36 -29.65
CA GLU A 503 -12.44 -6.32 -28.55
C GLU A 503 -13.74 -7.08 -28.28
N LEU A 504 -13.64 -8.41 -28.14
CA LEU A 504 -14.77 -9.29 -27.81
C LEU A 504 -15.09 -9.27 -26.32
N ASP A 505 -16.36 -9.46 -25.99
CA ASP A 505 -16.88 -9.68 -24.63
C ASP A 505 -16.07 -10.74 -23.86
N GLN A 506 -15.64 -10.39 -22.65
CA GLN A 506 -14.87 -11.26 -21.76
C GLN A 506 -15.72 -11.88 -20.64
N GLY A 507 -17.04 -11.73 -20.71
CA GLY A 507 -18.03 -12.20 -19.75
C GLY A 507 -18.76 -11.09 -18.98
N ASP A 508 -18.61 -9.82 -19.40
CA ASP A 508 -19.27 -8.65 -18.79
C ASP A 508 -20.49 -8.15 -19.58
N GLY A 509 -20.72 -8.69 -20.78
CA GLY A 509 -21.89 -8.38 -21.61
C GLY A 509 -21.68 -7.21 -22.58
N TRP A 510 -20.45 -6.71 -22.73
CA TRP A 510 -20.13 -5.57 -23.59
C TRP A 510 -19.06 -5.91 -24.63
N THR A 511 -19.30 -5.52 -25.88
CA THR A 511 -18.34 -5.64 -26.98
C THR A 511 -17.83 -4.27 -27.36
N ARG A 512 -16.51 -4.11 -27.53
CA ARG A 512 -15.90 -2.87 -28.02
C ARG A 512 -15.95 -2.86 -29.53
N VAL A 513 -16.54 -1.82 -30.08
CA VAL A 513 -16.81 -1.65 -31.51
C VAL A 513 -16.32 -0.29 -32.00
N ARG A 514 -16.02 -0.19 -33.30
CA ARG A 514 -15.62 1.03 -34.00
C ARG A 514 -16.53 1.26 -35.22
N ARG A 515 -17.09 2.46 -35.38
CA ARG A 515 -17.81 2.83 -36.61
C ARG A 515 -16.82 3.19 -37.72
N GLN A 516 -17.10 2.76 -38.95
CA GLN A 516 -16.15 2.87 -40.08
C GLN A 516 -15.99 4.30 -40.63
N ILE A 517 -16.96 5.18 -40.41
CA ILE A 517 -17.05 6.50 -41.09
C ILE A 517 -16.24 7.58 -40.36
N ASP A 518 -16.32 7.58 -39.04
CA ASP A 518 -15.80 8.59 -38.10
C ASP A 518 -14.69 8.02 -37.19
N MET A 519 -14.44 6.70 -37.25
CA MET A 519 -13.54 5.95 -36.37
C MET A 519 -13.94 6.05 -34.87
N GLU A 520 -15.20 6.39 -34.58
CA GLU A 520 -15.72 6.46 -33.22
C GLU A 520 -15.68 5.06 -32.58
N GLU A 521 -15.02 4.94 -31.42
CA GLU A 521 -14.94 3.72 -30.63
C GLU A 521 -15.79 3.80 -29.37
N GLY A 522 -16.46 2.71 -29.04
CA GLY A 522 -17.10 2.55 -27.74
C GLY A 522 -17.66 1.15 -27.53
N PHE A 523 -18.39 0.99 -26.45
CA PHE A 523 -19.00 -0.28 -26.06
C PHE A 523 -20.49 -0.34 -26.42
N VAL A 524 -20.91 -1.49 -26.93
CA VAL A 524 -22.33 -1.84 -27.15
C VAL A 524 -22.65 -3.16 -26.44
N PRO A 525 -23.90 -3.40 -26.02
CA PRO A 525 -24.27 -4.67 -25.40
C PRO A 525 -24.06 -5.84 -26.37
N THR A 526 -23.29 -6.86 -25.97
CA THR A 526 -22.95 -8.02 -26.82
C THR A 526 -24.19 -8.78 -27.28
N SER A 527 -25.24 -8.78 -26.47
CA SER A 527 -26.51 -9.44 -26.79
C SER A 527 -27.37 -8.69 -27.83
N TYR A 528 -26.94 -7.50 -28.27
CA TYR A 528 -27.64 -6.64 -29.24
C TYR A 528 -26.94 -6.63 -30.61
N ILE A 529 -25.91 -7.44 -30.82
CA ILE A 529 -25.15 -7.57 -32.08
C ILE A 529 -25.03 -9.04 -32.51
N GLU A 530 -24.94 -9.30 -33.82
CA GLU A 530 -24.62 -10.62 -34.42
C GLU A 530 -23.41 -10.59 -35.36
#